data_AF-K9TDJ2-F1
#
_entry.id   AF-K9TDJ2-F1
#
_cell.length_a   1.000
_cell.length_b   1.000
_cell.length_c   1.000
_cell.angle_alpha   90.00
_cell.angle_beta   90.00
_cell.angle_gamma   90.00
#
_symmetry.space_group_name_H-M   'P 1'
#
loop_
_entity.id
_entity.type
_entity.pdbx_description
1 polymer ?
#
loop_
_entity_poly.entity_id
_entity_poly.type
_entity_poly.pdbx_seq_one_letter_code
_entity_poly.pdbx_strand_id
1 'polypeptide(L)'
;MAGQKTPLSLIPVGFAVLMAIAIVSRLSTPLQASATAFKIAQETRRGEWLAQEKDILDPPPDDSAPLQGSAGGTRFYQPPLIEPPSQGIPINNGIRGKCPVDRQIPSEPLTALMPSSGVGLTAAENSTTFFIYLPSTSALTGEFVLQDETGTEQLYQMMVELPNTPGIIRLPVPLQELSLNSGEYYRWYFSILCDPSDRAADLFVSGWIQPRDVSPSLMADLENAATPLERAEIYGKNGFWYPNLELLADIQQSSTNFSTEAKNGWDELLNSKVVNLNSLVNQPFVECCEMDNQFLLNPE
;
A
#
# COMPACT_ATOMS: atom_id res chain seq x y z
N MET A 1 32.85 -62.85 6.94
CA MET A 1 34.21 -62.43 7.32
C MET A 1 34.11 -61.78 8.68
N ALA A 2 34.57 -62.48 9.72
CA ALA A 2 34.37 -62.10 11.12
C ALA A 2 35.71 -62.18 11.85
N GLY A 3 35.89 -61.35 12.87
CA GLY A 3 36.80 -61.67 13.99
C GLY A 3 37.88 -60.64 14.29
N GLN A 4 37.53 -59.72 15.17
CA GLN A 4 38.40 -58.85 15.98
C GLN A 4 39.34 -59.66 16.91
N LYS A 5 40.53 -59.11 17.23
CA LYS A 5 41.17 -59.04 18.57
C LYS A 5 42.65 -58.61 18.52
N THR A 6 42.97 -57.56 19.29
CA THR A 6 44.28 -57.16 19.91
C THR A 6 44.79 -58.25 20.90
N PRO A 7 45.98 -58.22 21.60
CA PRO A 7 46.76 -57.06 22.15
C PRO A 7 48.29 -57.29 22.43
N LEU A 8 48.89 -56.43 23.31
CA LEU A 8 50.19 -56.49 24.07
C LEU A 8 51.51 -56.22 23.31
N SER A 9 52.63 -55.72 23.89
CA SER A 9 52.99 -54.86 25.05
C SER A 9 54.53 -54.68 25.11
N LEU A 10 55.00 -53.63 25.81
CA LEU A 10 56.21 -53.53 26.69
C LEU A 10 57.65 -53.25 26.14
N ILE A 11 58.12 -52.01 26.47
CA ILE A 11 59.43 -51.50 26.99
C ILE A 11 60.77 -51.74 26.24
N PRO A 12 61.95 -51.15 26.62
CA PRO A 12 62.27 -49.97 27.46
C PRO A 12 63.45 -49.04 27.00
N VAL A 13 63.57 -47.88 27.68
CA VAL A 13 64.79 -47.23 28.28
C VAL A 13 66.01 -46.83 27.41
N GLY A 14 66.46 -45.57 27.58
CA GLY A 14 67.86 -45.34 27.97
C GLY A 14 68.64 -44.13 27.43
N PHE A 15 69.24 -43.39 28.36
CA PHE A 15 70.55 -42.69 28.31
C PHE A 15 70.66 -41.34 27.54
N ALA A 16 70.89 -40.20 28.23
CA ALA A 16 72.20 -39.67 28.72
C ALA A 16 72.90 -38.81 27.61
N VAL A 17 73.68 -37.74 27.80
CA VAL A 17 74.35 -37.02 28.91
C VAL A 17 75.23 -35.91 28.26
N LEU A 18 75.57 -34.83 29.00
CA LEU A 18 76.69 -33.84 28.83
C LEU A 18 76.71 -32.87 27.62
N MET A 19 76.77 -31.53 27.78
CA MET A 19 77.82 -30.60 28.30
C MET A 19 79.07 -30.42 27.40
N ALA A 20 79.26 -29.19 26.88
CA ALA A 20 80.53 -28.43 26.71
C ALA A 20 80.29 -27.17 25.81
N ILE A 21 80.40 -25.91 26.27
CA ILE A 21 81.56 -25.01 26.51
C ILE A 21 82.02 -24.19 25.26
N ALA A 22 82.20 -22.86 25.48
CA ALA A 22 83.06 -21.82 24.82
C ALA A 22 82.25 -20.62 24.25
N ILE A 23 82.10 -19.45 24.91
CA ILE A 23 83.01 -18.27 25.03
C ILE A 23 83.64 -17.88 23.66
N VAL A 24 83.45 -16.70 23.03
CA VAL A 24 83.98 -15.36 23.35
C VAL A 24 83.35 -14.26 22.44
N SER A 25 82.82 -13.20 23.08
CA SER A 25 82.90 -11.74 22.80
C SER A 25 83.03 -11.14 21.38
N ARG A 26 82.10 -10.24 20.97
CA ARG A 26 82.17 -8.75 21.04
C ARG A 26 81.14 -8.04 20.13
N LEU A 27 80.37 -7.13 20.75
CA LEU A 27 79.84 -5.82 20.32
C LEU A 27 79.37 -5.59 18.86
N SER A 28 78.06 -5.47 18.71
CA SER A 28 77.40 -4.44 17.89
C SER A 28 75.91 -4.35 18.25
N THR A 29 75.47 -3.25 18.86
CA THR A 29 74.06 -2.81 18.83
C THR A 29 73.77 -2.26 17.43
N PRO A 30 72.60 -2.52 16.82
CA PRO A 30 71.42 -1.75 17.21
C PRO A 30 70.06 -2.50 17.11
N LEU A 31 69.05 -1.84 17.66
CA LEU A 31 67.63 -1.90 17.29
C LEU A 31 66.96 -3.29 17.19
N GLN A 32 66.15 -3.63 18.19
CA GLN A 32 64.73 -3.97 17.96
C GLN A 32 64.00 -3.99 19.29
N ALA A 33 63.26 -2.92 19.51
CA ALA A 33 62.15 -2.88 20.44
C ALA A 33 60.95 -3.64 19.85
N SER A 34 60.03 -3.98 20.75
CA SER A 34 58.62 -4.33 20.54
C SER A 34 58.28 -5.80 20.28
N ALA A 35 58.01 -6.52 21.37
CA ALA A 35 56.97 -7.56 21.38
C ALA A 35 56.26 -7.76 22.74
N THR A 36 56.50 -6.89 23.73
CA THR A 36 55.93 -7.07 25.09
C THR A 36 55.01 -5.93 25.56
N ALA A 37 54.79 -4.90 24.75
CA ALA A 37 53.83 -3.83 25.07
C ALA A 37 52.41 -4.07 24.54
N PHE A 38 52.18 -5.12 23.73
CA PHE A 38 50.89 -5.29 23.05
C PHE A 38 49.83 -6.07 23.85
N LYS A 39 50.19 -6.72 24.97
CA LYS A 39 49.23 -7.53 25.76
C LYS A 39 48.61 -6.82 26.97
N ILE A 40 49.13 -5.69 27.42
CA ILE A 40 48.53 -4.95 28.57
C ILE A 40 47.66 -3.76 28.11
N ALA A 41 47.77 -3.32 26.86
CA ALA A 41 46.94 -2.23 26.30
C ALA A 41 45.60 -2.70 25.68
N GLN A 42 45.27 -4.00 25.74
CA GLN A 42 44.02 -4.55 25.20
C GLN A 42 42.97 -4.89 26.26
N GLU A 43 43.34 -5.08 27.53
CA GLU A 43 42.37 -5.44 28.57
C GLU A 43 41.73 -4.23 29.26
N THR A 44 42.42 -3.07 29.36
CA THR A 44 41.82 -1.85 29.92
C THR A 44 40.79 -1.21 28.99
N ARG A 45 40.98 -1.30 27.66
CA ARG A 45 40.00 -0.82 26.67
C ARG A 45 38.73 -1.68 26.60
N ARG A 46 38.75 -2.91 27.11
CA ARG A 46 37.55 -3.77 27.10
C ARG A 46 36.60 -3.47 28.27
N GLY A 47 37.08 -2.84 29.33
CA GLY A 47 36.27 -2.41 30.47
C GLY A 47 35.61 -1.03 30.27
N GLU A 48 36.30 -0.08 29.61
CA GLU A 48 35.77 1.26 29.36
C GLU A 48 34.70 1.31 28.26
N TRP A 49 34.73 0.40 27.27
CA TRP A 49 33.70 0.34 26.23
C TRP A 49 32.34 -0.20 26.72
N LEU A 50 32.30 -1.00 27.80
CA LEU A 50 31.05 -1.57 28.31
C LEU A 50 30.27 -0.65 29.25
N ALA A 51 30.85 0.47 29.67
CA ALA A 51 30.19 1.46 30.53
C ALA A 51 29.68 2.68 29.77
N GLN A 52 30.05 2.86 28.49
CA GLN A 52 29.66 4.02 27.68
C GLN A 52 28.65 3.70 26.57
N GLU A 53 28.32 2.42 26.39
CA GLU A 53 27.37 1.95 25.36
C GLU A 53 25.96 1.65 25.93
N LYS A 54 25.71 2.00 27.20
CA LYS A 54 24.40 1.82 27.84
C LYS A 54 23.56 3.10 27.99
N ASP A 55 24.14 4.26 27.69
CA ASP A 55 23.45 5.57 27.76
C ASP A 55 23.22 6.22 26.39
N ILE A 56 23.53 5.54 25.28
CA ILE A 56 23.25 6.03 23.91
C ILE A 56 22.84 4.83 23.04
N LEU A 57 21.65 4.91 22.44
CA LEU A 57 20.90 3.90 21.66
C LEU A 57 19.88 3.04 22.44
N ASP A 58 18.98 3.69 23.17
CA ASP A 58 17.58 3.45 22.79
C ASP A 58 17.40 4.07 21.39
N PRO A 59 16.95 3.32 20.36
CA PRO A 59 16.56 3.97 19.11
C PRO A 59 15.53 5.05 19.47
N PRO A 60 15.60 6.26 18.89
CA PRO A 60 14.50 7.21 19.05
C PRO A 60 13.20 6.45 18.68
N PRO A 61 12.09 6.69 19.40
CA PRO A 61 10.81 6.15 18.95
C PRO A 61 10.69 6.48 17.47
N ASP A 62 10.35 5.46 16.69
CA ASP A 62 10.25 5.55 15.24
C ASP A 62 9.38 6.76 14.86
N ASP A 63 10.04 7.86 14.51
CA ASP A 63 9.43 9.08 14.00
C ASP A 63 9.02 8.89 12.52
N SER A 64 8.76 7.65 12.08
CA SER A 64 7.79 7.37 11.04
C SER A 64 6.35 7.56 11.54
N ALA A 65 6.12 8.44 12.52
CA ALA A 65 4.93 9.26 12.45
C ALA A 65 4.96 9.97 11.08
N PRO A 66 3.89 9.91 10.26
CA PRO A 66 3.87 10.65 9.02
C PRO A 66 4.22 12.08 9.36
N LEU A 67 5.12 12.69 8.59
CA LEU A 67 5.37 14.12 8.66
C LEU A 67 4.01 14.80 8.76
N GLN A 68 3.66 15.30 9.95
CA GLN A 68 2.51 16.18 10.16
C GLN A 68 2.86 17.55 9.56
N GLY A 69 3.32 17.55 8.31
CA GLY A 69 3.18 18.68 7.44
C GLY A 69 1.67 18.85 7.27
N SER A 70 1.18 20.00 7.68
CA SER A 70 -0.20 20.45 7.52
C SER A 70 -0.56 20.53 6.02
N ALA A 71 -0.74 19.36 5.39
CA ALA A 71 -1.14 19.20 4.00
C ALA A 71 -2.68 19.12 3.87
N GLY A 72 -3.41 19.74 4.82
CA GLY A 72 -4.86 19.85 4.78
C GLY A 72 -5.64 18.54 4.96
N GLY A 73 -4.99 17.45 5.40
CA GLY A 73 -5.67 16.18 5.70
C GLY A 73 -6.66 16.28 6.86
N THR A 74 -7.57 15.32 6.92
CA THR A 74 -8.60 15.20 7.96
C THR A 74 -8.38 13.95 8.81
N ARG A 75 -9.20 13.76 9.85
CA ARG A 75 -9.24 12.50 10.63
C ARG A 75 -9.47 11.28 9.73
N PHE A 76 -10.22 11.47 8.65
CA PHE A 76 -10.61 10.41 7.73
C PHE A 76 -9.74 10.31 6.48
N TYR A 77 -8.91 11.28 6.12
CA TYR A 77 -8.00 11.09 4.99
C TYR A 77 -6.80 12.01 5.05
N GLN A 78 -5.62 11.40 5.03
CA GLN A 78 -4.35 12.06 4.82
C GLN A 78 -3.88 11.71 3.41
N PRO A 79 -3.89 12.67 2.46
CA PRO A 79 -3.33 12.43 1.14
C PRO A 79 -1.88 11.99 1.28
N PRO A 80 -1.49 10.87 0.66
CA PRO A 80 -0.11 10.43 0.71
C PRO A 80 0.76 11.42 -0.09
N LEU A 81 1.99 11.65 0.36
CA LEU A 81 2.95 12.53 -0.31
C LEU A 81 3.53 11.81 -1.53
N ILE A 82 2.75 11.78 -2.60
CA ILE A 82 3.08 11.05 -3.81
C ILE A 82 3.00 12.02 -4.99
N GLU A 83 4.03 12.02 -5.83
CA GLU A 83 4.00 12.75 -7.09
C GLU A 83 2.94 12.11 -8.00
N PRO A 84 2.02 12.90 -8.59
CA PRO A 84 1.08 12.36 -9.56
C PRO A 84 1.87 11.79 -10.76
N PRO A 85 1.36 10.73 -11.41
CA PRO A 85 2.01 10.15 -12.59
C PRO A 85 2.33 11.19 -13.66
N SER A 86 3.33 10.91 -14.49
CA SER A 86 3.76 11.81 -15.58
C SER A 86 2.62 12.21 -16.54
N GLN A 87 1.57 11.40 -16.60
CA GLN A 87 0.35 11.59 -17.39
C GLN A 87 -0.67 12.57 -16.77
N GLY A 88 -0.38 13.14 -15.59
CA GLY A 88 -1.19 14.17 -14.92
C GLY A 88 -2.33 13.64 -14.04
N ILE A 89 -3.12 14.56 -13.47
CA ILE A 89 -4.30 14.24 -12.65
C ILE A 89 -5.40 13.73 -13.60
N PRO A 90 -5.85 12.48 -13.45
CA PRO A 90 -6.72 11.82 -14.42
C PRO A 90 -8.20 12.09 -14.16
N ILE A 91 -8.56 13.00 -13.23
CA ILE A 91 -9.95 13.22 -12.87
C ILE A 91 -10.64 13.93 -14.04
N ASN A 92 -11.37 13.14 -14.83
CA ASN A 92 -12.37 13.64 -15.76
C ASN A 92 -13.73 13.41 -15.13
N ASN A 93 -14.35 14.43 -14.53
CA ASN A 93 -15.71 14.32 -13.97
C ASN A 93 -16.78 14.40 -15.06
N GLY A 94 -16.62 13.61 -16.14
CA GLY A 94 -17.54 13.61 -17.26
C GLY A 94 -17.71 14.99 -17.90
N ILE A 95 -16.61 15.67 -18.25
CA ILE A 95 -16.63 17.06 -18.79
C ILE A 95 -17.50 17.18 -20.07
N ARG A 96 -17.78 16.06 -20.75
CA ARG A 96 -18.71 15.98 -21.88
C ARG A 96 -20.20 16.05 -21.49
N GLY A 97 -20.51 16.13 -20.20
CA GLY A 97 -21.85 16.30 -19.66
C GLY A 97 -22.65 15.00 -19.65
N LYS A 98 -23.50 14.81 -20.66
CA LYS A 98 -24.49 13.71 -20.72
C LYS A 98 -24.46 13.02 -22.07
N CYS A 99 -24.97 11.79 -22.13
CA CYS A 99 -25.26 11.15 -23.41
C CYS A 99 -26.15 12.09 -24.24
N PRO A 100 -25.97 12.15 -25.57
CA PRO A 100 -26.68 13.12 -26.41
C PRO A 100 -28.21 13.14 -26.21
N VAL A 101 -28.79 11.96 -25.97
CA VAL A 101 -30.22 11.76 -25.71
C VAL A 101 -30.68 12.27 -24.33
N ASP A 102 -29.78 12.39 -23.36
CA ASP A 102 -30.10 12.72 -21.97
C ASP A 102 -29.79 14.18 -21.60
N ARG A 103 -29.30 14.99 -22.55
CA ARG A 103 -28.87 16.39 -22.31
C ARG A 103 -29.92 17.29 -21.67
N GLN A 104 -31.21 16.94 -21.80
CA GLN A 104 -32.32 17.72 -21.27
C GLN A 104 -32.71 17.34 -19.83
N ILE A 105 -32.21 16.23 -19.30
CA ILE A 105 -32.51 15.78 -17.94
C ILE A 105 -31.57 16.52 -16.99
N PRO A 106 -32.01 17.29 -15.99
CA PRO A 106 -31.11 17.86 -14.98
C PRO A 106 -30.58 16.76 -14.04
N SER A 107 -29.27 16.73 -13.81
CA SER A 107 -28.60 15.80 -12.89
C SER A 107 -27.16 16.26 -12.70
N GLU A 108 -26.56 15.89 -11.57
CA GLU A 108 -25.12 15.94 -11.34
C GLU A 108 -24.39 15.15 -12.46
N PRO A 109 -23.14 15.52 -12.80
CA PRO A 109 -22.36 14.83 -13.81
C PRO A 109 -21.84 13.47 -13.31
N LEU A 110 -21.50 12.57 -14.24
CA LEU A 110 -20.75 11.35 -13.92
C LEU A 110 -19.48 11.72 -13.17
N THR A 111 -19.33 11.21 -11.94
CA THR A 111 -18.25 11.65 -11.04
C THR A 111 -17.59 10.45 -10.40
N ALA A 112 -16.26 10.39 -10.46
CA ALA A 112 -15.48 9.43 -9.68
C ALA A 112 -15.41 9.88 -8.22
N LEU A 113 -15.70 8.99 -7.26
CA LEU A 113 -15.45 9.28 -5.85
C LEU A 113 -13.97 9.05 -5.56
N MET A 114 -13.17 10.07 -5.86
CA MET A 114 -11.72 10.10 -5.72
C MET A 114 -11.28 11.32 -4.90
N PRO A 115 -10.12 11.27 -4.24
CA PRO A 115 -9.52 12.47 -3.67
C PRO A 115 -9.16 13.44 -4.80
N SER A 116 -9.05 14.73 -4.50
CA SER A 116 -8.76 15.76 -5.52
C SER A 116 -7.39 15.58 -6.20
N SER A 117 -6.49 14.78 -5.63
CA SER A 117 -5.22 14.38 -6.27
C SER A 117 -5.43 13.43 -7.45
N GLY A 118 -6.56 12.73 -7.52
CA GLY A 118 -6.87 11.71 -8.52
C GLY A 118 -6.14 10.39 -8.32
N VAL A 119 -5.46 10.20 -7.18
CA VAL A 119 -4.70 8.99 -6.84
C VAL A 119 -5.23 8.40 -5.53
N GLY A 120 -5.61 7.13 -5.55
CA GLY A 120 -6.03 6.39 -4.36
C GLY A 120 -5.11 5.20 -4.10
N LEU A 121 -4.66 5.03 -2.86
CA LEU A 121 -3.96 3.80 -2.46
C LEU A 121 -4.96 2.69 -2.18
N THR A 122 -4.61 1.48 -2.59
CA THR A 122 -5.36 0.25 -2.28
C THR A 122 -4.43 -0.81 -1.68
N ALA A 123 -4.99 -1.72 -0.88
CA ALA A 123 -4.26 -2.85 -0.32
C ALA A 123 -4.14 -3.94 -1.41
N ALA A 124 -2.92 -4.30 -1.78
CA ALA A 124 -2.64 -5.19 -2.92
C ALA A 124 -3.26 -6.59 -2.80
N GLU A 125 -3.50 -7.07 -1.57
CA GLU A 125 -3.94 -8.44 -1.29
C GLU A 125 -5.47 -8.64 -1.33
N ASN A 126 -6.25 -7.59 -1.58
CA ASN A 126 -7.72 -7.63 -1.49
C ASN A 126 -8.42 -7.14 -2.75
N SER A 127 -9.68 -7.54 -2.92
CA SER A 127 -10.59 -6.91 -3.87
C SER A 127 -10.70 -5.42 -3.56
N THR A 128 -10.77 -4.61 -4.60
CA THR A 128 -10.90 -3.15 -4.47
C THR A 128 -12.25 -2.70 -5.01
N THR A 129 -13.03 -2.01 -4.19
CA THR A 129 -14.32 -1.45 -4.60
C THR A 129 -14.14 -0.01 -5.07
N PHE A 130 -14.51 0.25 -6.32
CA PHE A 130 -14.56 1.59 -6.90
C PHE A 130 -15.96 2.19 -6.69
N PHE A 131 -16.01 3.49 -6.39
CA PHE A 131 -17.24 4.22 -6.18
C PHE A 131 -17.40 5.31 -7.23
N ILE A 132 -18.53 5.31 -7.92
CA ILE A 132 -18.85 6.27 -8.98
C ILE A 132 -20.26 6.79 -8.74
N TYR A 133 -20.47 8.09 -8.90
CA TYR A 133 -21.81 8.66 -8.99
C TYR A 133 -22.31 8.53 -10.42
N LEU A 134 -23.36 7.73 -10.60
CA LEU A 134 -24.06 7.54 -11.86
C LEU A 134 -25.17 8.61 -12.02
N PRO A 135 -25.10 9.45 -13.07
CA PRO A 135 -26.16 10.40 -13.38
C PRO A 135 -27.38 9.68 -13.96
N SER A 136 -28.49 10.40 -14.09
CA SER A 136 -29.62 9.86 -14.86
C SER A 136 -29.20 9.69 -16.32
N THR A 137 -29.40 8.49 -16.84
CA THR A 137 -28.97 8.08 -18.18
C THR A 137 -29.97 7.10 -18.77
N SER A 138 -30.15 7.14 -20.09
CA SER A 138 -30.89 6.12 -20.84
C SER A 138 -29.99 4.99 -21.35
N ALA A 139 -28.66 5.13 -21.21
CA ALA A 139 -27.72 4.06 -21.49
C ALA A 139 -27.92 2.88 -20.53
N LEU A 140 -27.90 1.67 -21.06
CA LEU A 140 -28.14 0.43 -20.29
C LEU A 140 -26.84 -0.24 -19.84
N THR A 141 -25.70 0.19 -20.38
CA THR A 141 -24.42 -0.50 -20.20
C THR A 141 -23.34 0.49 -19.83
N GLY A 142 -22.50 0.08 -18.89
CA GLY A 142 -21.25 0.75 -18.55
C GLY A 142 -20.09 -0.21 -18.77
N GLU A 143 -18.89 0.36 -18.80
CA GLU A 143 -17.65 -0.39 -18.96
C GLU A 143 -16.63 0.11 -17.95
N PHE A 144 -16.03 -0.81 -17.22
CA PHE A 144 -14.86 -0.56 -16.39
C PHE A 144 -13.63 -1.14 -17.09
N VAL A 145 -12.56 -0.36 -17.13
CA VAL A 145 -11.26 -0.78 -17.70
C VAL A 145 -10.15 -0.41 -16.73
N LEU A 146 -9.19 -1.31 -16.52
CA LEU A 146 -7.94 -1.04 -15.83
C LEU A 146 -6.77 -1.24 -16.78
N GLN A 147 -5.83 -0.29 -16.80
CA GLN A 147 -4.64 -0.32 -17.64
C GLN A 147 -3.39 -0.02 -16.83
N ASP A 148 -2.24 -0.36 -17.39
CA ASP A 148 -0.93 0.04 -16.88
C ASP A 148 -0.73 1.57 -16.90
N GLU A 149 0.36 2.06 -16.31
CA GLU A 149 0.65 3.50 -16.24
C GLU A 149 0.70 4.16 -17.63
N THR A 150 1.20 3.42 -18.62
CA THR A 150 1.41 3.95 -19.97
C THR A 150 0.14 3.92 -20.84
N GLY A 151 -0.89 3.19 -20.41
CA GLY A 151 -2.10 2.95 -21.20
C GLY A 151 -1.85 2.04 -22.41
N THR A 152 -0.77 1.26 -22.40
CA THR A 152 -0.42 0.33 -23.49
C THR A 152 -1.00 -1.05 -23.27
N GLU A 153 -1.17 -1.47 -22.02
CA GLU A 153 -1.71 -2.78 -21.66
C GLU A 153 -3.01 -2.63 -20.89
N GLN A 154 -4.06 -3.28 -21.39
CA GLN A 154 -5.32 -3.44 -20.66
C GLN A 154 -5.22 -4.67 -19.77
N LEU A 155 -5.25 -4.44 -18.45
CA LEU A 155 -5.09 -5.47 -17.43
C LEU A 155 -6.43 -6.08 -17.02
N TYR A 156 -7.51 -5.31 -17.10
CA TYR A 156 -8.85 -5.78 -16.74
C TYR A 156 -9.93 -5.02 -17.49
N GLN A 157 -11.03 -5.70 -17.78
CA GLN A 157 -12.24 -5.10 -18.33
C GLN A 157 -13.47 -5.81 -17.78
N MET A 158 -14.51 -5.03 -17.51
CA MET A 158 -15.80 -5.53 -17.05
C MET A 158 -16.93 -4.69 -17.63
N MET A 159 -17.92 -5.35 -18.21
CA MET A 159 -19.17 -4.73 -18.61
C MET A 159 -20.14 -4.77 -17.45
N VAL A 160 -20.89 -3.69 -17.23
CA VAL A 160 -21.88 -3.59 -16.17
C VAL A 160 -23.23 -3.16 -16.73
N GLU A 161 -24.30 -3.75 -16.21
CA GLU A 161 -25.64 -3.26 -16.46
C GLU A 161 -25.90 -2.03 -15.57
N LEU A 162 -26.32 -0.94 -16.20
CA LEU A 162 -26.56 0.32 -15.50
C LEU A 162 -28.01 0.40 -15.01
N PRO A 163 -28.25 0.79 -13.74
CA PRO A 163 -29.58 1.10 -13.28
C PRO A 163 -30.09 2.38 -13.96
N ASN A 164 -31.40 2.49 -14.12
CA ASN A 164 -32.05 3.70 -14.63
C ASN A 164 -32.22 4.80 -13.56
N THR A 165 -31.86 4.50 -12.32
CA THR A 165 -31.90 5.43 -11.18
C THR A 165 -30.53 6.04 -10.92
N PRO A 166 -30.42 7.38 -10.80
CA PRO A 166 -29.16 8.03 -10.43
C PRO A 166 -28.77 7.73 -8.98
N GLY A 167 -27.46 7.64 -8.73
CA GLY A 167 -26.92 7.37 -7.40
C GLY A 167 -25.49 6.89 -7.41
N ILE A 168 -24.94 6.63 -6.23
CA ILE A 168 -23.60 6.09 -6.05
C ILE A 168 -23.64 4.58 -6.26
N ILE A 169 -22.88 4.10 -7.23
CA ILE A 169 -22.69 2.69 -7.53
C ILE A 169 -21.38 2.18 -6.92
N ARG A 170 -21.36 0.88 -6.62
CA ARG A 170 -20.19 0.15 -6.11
C ARG A 170 -19.73 -0.83 -7.19
N LEU A 171 -18.45 -0.81 -7.50
CA LEU A 171 -17.83 -1.70 -8.48
C LEU A 171 -16.70 -2.50 -7.82
N PRO A 172 -16.97 -3.70 -7.31
CA PRO A 172 -15.91 -4.57 -6.81
C PRO A 172 -15.08 -5.12 -7.97
N VAL A 173 -13.76 -4.98 -7.89
CA VAL A 173 -12.81 -5.49 -8.88
C VAL A 173 -11.78 -6.40 -8.19
N PRO A 174 -11.57 -7.63 -8.67
CA PRO A 174 -10.68 -8.60 -8.06
C PRO A 174 -9.21 -8.32 -8.41
N LEU A 175 -8.66 -7.19 -7.94
CA LEU A 175 -7.29 -6.77 -8.27
C LEU A 175 -6.22 -7.78 -7.83
N GLN A 176 -6.49 -8.58 -6.80
CA GLN A 176 -5.62 -9.65 -6.32
C GLN A 176 -5.34 -10.73 -7.38
N GLU A 177 -6.19 -10.85 -8.41
CA GLU A 177 -5.99 -11.79 -9.52
C GLU A 177 -5.10 -11.22 -10.63
N LEU A 178 -4.87 -9.90 -10.64
CA LEU A 178 -4.20 -9.18 -11.72
C LEU A 178 -2.69 -9.01 -11.53
N SER A 179 -2.12 -9.59 -10.46
CA SER A 179 -0.67 -9.53 -10.15
C SER A 179 -0.07 -8.11 -10.24
N LEU A 180 -0.77 -7.12 -9.69
CA LEU A 180 -0.31 -5.73 -9.72
C LEU A 180 0.90 -5.52 -8.80
N ASN A 181 1.87 -4.73 -9.25
CA ASN A 181 3.08 -4.45 -8.50
C ASN A 181 2.84 -3.34 -7.46
N SER A 182 3.35 -3.57 -6.25
CA SER A 182 3.32 -2.59 -5.17
C SER A 182 4.11 -1.33 -5.56
N GLY A 183 3.47 -0.17 -5.44
CA GLY A 183 4.06 1.13 -5.76
C GLY A 183 3.96 1.57 -7.22
N GLU A 184 3.54 0.71 -8.15
CA GLU A 184 3.27 1.10 -9.53
C GLU A 184 1.88 1.73 -9.69
N TYR A 185 1.72 2.58 -10.70
CA TYR A 185 0.44 3.21 -11.00
C TYR A 185 -0.34 2.43 -12.05
N TYR A 186 -1.64 2.34 -11.84
CA TYR A 186 -2.57 1.79 -12.81
C TYR A 186 -3.74 2.74 -12.98
N ARG A 187 -4.18 2.92 -14.22
CA ARG A 187 -5.28 3.82 -14.52
C ARG A 187 -6.55 3.03 -14.73
N TRP A 188 -7.58 3.40 -13.98
CA TRP A 188 -8.91 2.87 -14.22
C TRP A 188 -9.77 3.91 -14.93
N TYR A 189 -10.70 3.41 -15.73
CA TYR A 189 -11.72 4.16 -16.43
C TYR A 189 -13.08 3.53 -16.14
N PHE A 190 -14.10 4.36 -16.02
CA PHE A 190 -15.47 3.93 -16.08
C PHE A 190 -16.22 4.75 -17.12
N SER A 191 -16.81 4.08 -18.09
CA SER A 191 -17.52 4.68 -19.23
C SER A 191 -19.00 4.35 -19.19
N ILE A 192 -19.85 5.34 -19.43
CA ILE A 192 -21.27 5.12 -19.76
C ILE A 192 -21.36 4.98 -21.27
N LEU A 193 -21.97 3.88 -21.70
CA LEU A 193 -22.00 3.52 -23.10
C LEU A 193 -23.21 4.15 -23.80
N CYS A 194 -23.06 5.38 -24.30
CA CYS A 194 -24.16 6.14 -24.89
C CYS A 194 -24.72 5.56 -26.20
N ASP A 195 -23.84 5.12 -27.11
CA ASP A 195 -24.20 4.39 -28.32
C ASP A 195 -23.21 3.22 -28.50
N PRO A 196 -23.65 1.95 -28.32
CA PRO A 196 -22.78 0.80 -28.49
C PRO A 196 -22.15 0.67 -29.88
N SER A 197 -22.73 1.29 -30.91
CA SER A 197 -22.20 1.29 -32.28
C SER A 197 -21.26 2.48 -32.54
N ASP A 198 -21.35 3.56 -31.76
CA ASP A 198 -20.50 4.75 -31.86
C ASP A 198 -20.14 5.31 -30.47
N ARG A 199 -18.93 4.93 -30.02
CA ARG A 199 -18.39 5.28 -28.70
C ARG A 199 -17.93 6.74 -28.58
N ALA A 200 -17.96 7.53 -29.66
CA ALA A 200 -17.37 8.88 -29.67
C ALA A 200 -18.02 9.83 -28.65
N ALA A 201 -19.29 9.59 -28.32
CA ALA A 201 -20.06 10.43 -27.40
C ALA A 201 -20.07 9.93 -25.95
N ASP A 202 -19.32 8.88 -25.63
CA ASP A 202 -19.31 8.30 -24.28
C ASP A 202 -18.87 9.29 -23.23
N LEU A 203 -19.47 9.13 -22.05
CA LEU A 203 -19.03 9.79 -20.84
C LEU A 203 -18.09 8.85 -20.13
N PHE A 204 -16.99 9.35 -19.61
CA PHE A 204 -16.14 8.55 -18.76
C PHE A 204 -15.57 9.37 -17.61
N VAL A 205 -15.29 8.66 -16.53
CA VAL A 205 -14.45 9.12 -15.43
C VAL A 205 -13.22 8.23 -15.33
N SER A 206 -12.15 8.76 -14.72
CA SER A 206 -10.94 7.97 -14.47
C SER A 206 -10.24 8.38 -13.19
N GLY A 207 -9.40 7.48 -12.69
CA GLY A 207 -8.56 7.68 -11.51
C GLY A 207 -7.30 6.84 -11.60
N TRP A 208 -6.33 7.15 -10.75
CA TRP A 208 -5.16 6.31 -10.53
C TRP A 208 -5.39 5.45 -9.29
N ILE A 209 -4.99 4.19 -9.39
CA ILE A 209 -4.71 3.34 -8.23
C ILE A 209 -3.21 3.17 -8.09
N GLN A 210 -2.76 3.01 -6.85
CA GLN A 210 -1.43 2.51 -6.56
C GLN A 210 -1.57 1.43 -5.47
N PRO A 211 -1.37 0.15 -5.81
CA PRO A 211 -1.30 -0.93 -4.84
C PRO A 211 -0.17 -0.66 -3.85
N ARG A 212 -0.43 -0.89 -2.57
CA ARG A 212 0.56 -0.80 -1.50
C ARG A 212 0.40 -1.97 -0.56
N ASP A 213 1.55 -2.45 -0.08
CA ASP A 213 1.60 -3.47 0.94
C ASP A 213 1.13 -2.88 2.26
N VAL A 214 0.36 -3.65 3.02
CA VAL A 214 -0.05 -3.26 4.37
C VAL A 214 1.10 -3.63 5.30
N SER A 215 1.74 -2.63 5.93
CA SER A 215 2.86 -2.90 6.83
C SER A 215 2.41 -3.72 8.05
N PRO A 216 3.32 -4.47 8.70
CA PRO A 216 2.99 -5.20 9.93
C PRO A 216 2.42 -4.31 11.04
N SER A 217 2.92 -3.07 11.16
CA SER A 217 2.39 -2.09 12.10
C SER A 217 0.96 -1.67 11.75
N LEU A 218 0.69 -1.37 10.49
CA LEU A 218 -0.65 -1.01 10.03
C LEU A 218 -1.64 -2.17 10.19
N MET A 219 -1.21 -3.40 9.89
CA MET A 219 -2.03 -4.60 10.15
C MET A 219 -2.37 -4.73 11.64
N ALA A 220 -1.39 -4.56 12.53
CA ALA A 220 -1.63 -4.61 13.97
C ALA A 220 -2.61 -3.52 14.44
N ASP A 221 -2.50 -2.29 13.92
CA ASP A 221 -3.45 -1.22 14.22
C ASP A 221 -4.87 -1.58 13.74
N LEU A 222 -4.99 -2.13 12.52
CA LEU A 222 -6.27 -2.57 11.95
C LEU A 222 -6.91 -3.74 12.72
N GLU A 223 -6.10 -4.65 13.26
CA GLU A 223 -6.55 -5.78 14.10
C GLU A 223 -7.01 -5.32 15.49
N ASN A 224 -6.38 -4.27 16.03
CA ASN A 224 -6.71 -3.72 17.35
C ASN A 224 -7.90 -2.75 17.33
N ALA A 225 -8.33 -2.30 16.15
CA ALA A 225 -9.47 -1.41 15.99
C ALA A 225 -10.77 -2.07 16.48
N ALA A 226 -11.46 -1.41 17.41
CA ALA A 226 -12.67 -1.92 18.04
C ALA A 226 -13.92 -1.71 17.16
N THR A 227 -13.87 -0.76 16.21
CA THR A 227 -15.02 -0.42 15.37
C THR A 227 -14.66 -0.28 13.89
N PRO A 228 -15.63 -0.46 12.97
CA PRO A 228 -15.41 -0.18 11.55
C PRO A 228 -14.99 1.27 11.26
N LEU A 229 -15.47 2.23 12.06
CA LEU A 229 -15.07 3.63 11.93
C LEU A 229 -13.58 3.82 12.23
N GLU A 230 -13.11 3.23 13.33
CA GLU A 230 -11.67 3.27 13.68
C GLU A 230 -10.80 2.65 12.59
N ARG A 231 -11.24 1.52 11.99
CA ARG A 231 -10.55 0.92 10.84
C ARG A 231 -10.50 1.87 9.64
N ALA A 232 -11.60 2.55 9.34
CA ALA A 232 -11.66 3.53 8.25
C ALA A 232 -10.68 4.70 8.49
N GLU A 233 -10.62 5.22 9.72
CA GLU A 233 -9.65 6.24 10.10
C GLU A 233 -8.21 5.78 9.98
N ILE A 234 -7.91 4.55 10.39
CA ILE A 234 -6.56 3.99 10.29
C ILE A 234 -6.13 3.92 8.83
N TYR A 235 -6.97 3.36 7.95
CA TYR A 235 -6.69 3.39 6.51
C TYR A 235 -6.54 4.81 5.97
N GLY A 236 -7.46 5.71 6.35
CA GLY A 236 -7.48 7.10 5.92
C GLY A 236 -6.23 7.89 6.32
N LYS A 237 -5.78 7.77 7.57
CA LYS A 237 -4.55 8.40 8.09
C LYS A 237 -3.29 7.87 7.40
N ASN A 238 -3.34 6.65 6.87
CA ASN A 238 -2.27 6.03 6.09
C ASN A 238 -2.45 6.19 4.57
N GLY A 239 -3.43 6.97 4.12
CA GLY A 239 -3.63 7.30 2.70
C GLY A 239 -4.32 6.22 1.84
N PHE A 240 -4.76 5.11 2.45
CA PHE A 240 -5.52 4.03 1.79
C PHE A 240 -6.95 4.48 1.48
N TRP A 241 -7.12 5.10 0.31
CA TRP A 241 -8.38 5.70 -0.14
C TRP A 241 -9.51 4.67 -0.28
N TYR A 242 -9.27 3.60 -1.05
CA TYR A 242 -10.30 2.65 -1.42
C TYR A 242 -10.89 1.88 -0.22
N PRO A 243 -10.09 1.21 0.64
CA PRO A 243 -10.64 0.48 1.77
C PRO A 243 -11.25 1.40 2.84
N ASN A 244 -10.77 2.63 2.96
CA ASN A 244 -11.39 3.64 3.82
C ASN A 244 -12.79 4.05 3.30
N LEU A 245 -12.87 4.46 2.03
CA LEU A 245 -14.13 4.86 1.41
C LEU A 245 -15.16 3.74 1.45
N GLU A 246 -14.73 2.49 1.25
CA GLU A 246 -15.57 1.31 1.37
C GLU A 246 -16.17 1.14 2.77
N LEU A 247 -15.34 1.20 3.81
CA LEU A 247 -15.83 1.09 5.20
C LEU A 247 -16.79 2.23 5.55
N LEU A 248 -16.51 3.46 5.14
CA LEU A 248 -17.42 4.59 5.38
C LEU A 248 -18.74 4.43 4.62
N ALA A 249 -18.71 3.93 3.39
CA ALA A 249 -19.91 3.62 2.62
C ALA A 249 -20.76 2.53 3.28
N ASP A 250 -20.14 1.49 3.84
CA ASP A 250 -20.83 0.43 4.59
C ASP A 250 -21.49 0.96 5.86
N ILE A 251 -20.79 1.81 6.60
CA ILE A 251 -21.32 2.47 7.79
C ILE A 251 -22.53 3.34 7.44
N GLN A 252 -22.44 4.08 6.34
CA GLN A 252 -23.50 4.98 5.89
C GLN A 252 -24.77 4.24 5.45
N GLN A 253 -24.62 3.11 4.74
CA GLN A 253 -25.74 2.31 4.25
C GLN A 253 -26.40 1.45 5.33
N SER A 254 -25.73 1.21 6.45
CA SER A 254 -26.26 0.38 7.52
C SER A 254 -27.41 1.06 8.29
N SER A 255 -28.50 0.31 8.46
CA SER A 255 -29.78 0.84 8.93
C SER A 255 -29.84 1.08 10.44
N THR A 256 -29.09 0.37 11.30
CA THR A 256 -29.32 0.45 12.76
C THR A 256 -28.10 0.29 13.69
N ASN A 257 -26.90 0.03 13.20
CA ASN A 257 -25.85 -0.54 14.07
C ASN A 257 -24.66 0.40 14.38
N PHE A 258 -24.69 1.64 13.90
CA PHE A 258 -23.58 2.58 14.06
C PHE A 258 -24.00 3.87 14.76
N SER A 259 -23.08 4.45 15.53
CA SER A 259 -23.28 5.73 16.19
C SER A 259 -23.45 6.86 15.17
N THR A 260 -24.06 7.97 15.59
CA THR A 260 -24.16 9.19 14.75
C THR A 260 -22.79 9.67 14.29
N GLU A 261 -21.79 9.59 15.17
CA GLU A 261 -20.41 9.95 14.81
C GLU A 261 -19.88 9.09 13.66
N ALA A 262 -20.13 7.78 13.69
CA ALA A 262 -19.69 6.89 12.63
C ALA A 262 -20.36 7.21 11.29
N LYS A 263 -21.67 7.50 11.29
CA LYS A 263 -22.39 7.91 10.08
C LYS A 263 -21.88 9.24 9.51
N ASN A 264 -21.50 10.17 10.39
CA ASN A 264 -20.96 11.47 9.96
C ASN A 264 -19.56 11.37 9.32
N GLY A 265 -18.85 10.23 9.44
CA GLY A 265 -17.53 10.07 8.81
C GLY A 265 -17.57 10.19 7.27
N TRP A 266 -18.66 9.72 6.65
CA TRP A 266 -18.92 9.89 5.22
C TRP A 266 -19.00 11.37 4.82
N ASP A 267 -19.85 12.12 5.54
CA ASP A 267 -20.05 13.55 5.33
C ASP A 267 -18.74 14.33 5.55
N GLU A 268 -17.99 14.02 6.60
CA GLU A 268 -16.71 14.68 6.88
C GLU A 268 -15.68 14.42 5.78
N LEU A 269 -15.57 13.17 5.31
CA LEU A 269 -14.66 12.81 4.23
C LEU A 269 -14.98 13.57 2.94
N LEU A 270 -16.23 13.48 2.47
CA LEU A 270 -16.62 14.07 1.19
C LEU A 270 -16.64 15.60 1.21
N ASN A 271 -16.94 16.22 2.35
CA ASN A 271 -16.87 17.68 2.50
C ASN A 271 -15.46 18.21 2.76
N SER A 272 -14.47 17.34 2.96
CA SER A 272 -13.09 17.77 3.19
C SER A 272 -12.52 18.51 1.97
N LYS A 273 -11.65 19.48 2.20
CA LYS A 273 -11.02 20.27 1.12
C LYS A 273 -10.15 19.42 0.18
N VAL A 274 -9.59 18.32 0.69
CA VAL A 274 -8.72 17.42 -0.07
C VAL A 274 -9.48 16.42 -0.93
N VAL A 275 -10.78 16.23 -0.66
CA VAL A 275 -11.69 15.38 -1.46
C VAL A 275 -12.61 16.22 -2.32
N ASN A 276 -13.32 17.18 -1.74
CA ASN A 276 -14.18 18.17 -2.40
C ASN A 276 -15.33 17.56 -3.22
N LEU A 277 -16.06 16.62 -2.61
CA LEU A 277 -17.22 15.91 -3.19
C LEU A 277 -18.53 16.26 -2.47
N ASN A 278 -18.64 17.50 -1.97
CA ASN A 278 -19.76 17.97 -1.15
C ASN A 278 -21.16 17.72 -1.78
N SER A 279 -21.29 17.78 -3.11
CA SER A 279 -22.56 17.55 -3.81
C SER A 279 -23.05 16.08 -3.77
N LEU A 280 -22.15 15.16 -3.42
CA LEU A 280 -22.42 13.72 -3.41
C LEU A 280 -22.80 13.18 -2.02
N VAL A 281 -22.66 13.98 -0.96
CA VAL A 281 -22.88 13.58 0.44
C VAL A 281 -24.25 12.90 0.64
N ASN A 282 -25.29 13.49 0.07
CA ASN A 282 -26.69 13.04 0.23
C ASN A 282 -27.20 12.21 -0.95
N GLN A 283 -26.34 11.81 -1.88
CA GLN A 283 -26.76 10.99 -3.00
C GLN A 283 -27.02 9.56 -2.51
N PRO A 284 -28.10 8.90 -2.99
CA PRO A 284 -28.42 7.55 -2.57
C PRO A 284 -27.37 6.58 -3.12
N PHE A 285 -27.09 5.52 -2.38
CA PHE A 285 -26.48 4.33 -2.98
C PHE A 285 -27.55 3.59 -3.78
N VAL A 286 -27.20 3.13 -4.97
CA VAL A 286 -28.08 2.34 -5.82
C VAL A 286 -27.45 0.99 -6.09
N GLU A 287 -28.25 -0.06 -6.00
CA GLU A 287 -27.83 -1.39 -6.40
C GLU A 287 -27.50 -1.36 -7.89
N CYS A 288 -26.28 -1.79 -8.21
CA CYS A 288 -25.79 -1.87 -9.57
C CYS A 288 -24.87 -3.05 -9.70
N CYS A 289 -24.73 -3.47 -10.96
CA CYS A 289 -23.51 -4.06 -11.44
C CYS A 289 -23.31 -5.47 -10.86
N GLU A 290 -24.32 -6.33 -11.07
CA GLU A 290 -24.05 -7.76 -11.00
C GLU A 290 -23.00 -8.09 -12.07
N MET A 291 -21.89 -8.72 -11.67
CA MET A 291 -20.92 -9.22 -12.62
C MET A 291 -21.60 -10.31 -13.45
N ASP A 292 -22.00 -9.99 -14.68
CA ASP A 292 -22.36 -11.03 -15.62
C ASP A 292 -21.07 -11.78 -15.97
N ASN A 293 -20.89 -12.95 -15.33
CA ASN A 293 -19.76 -13.86 -15.51
C ASN A 293 -19.58 -14.35 -16.97
N GLN A 294 -20.39 -13.87 -17.91
CA GLN A 294 -20.31 -14.21 -19.32
C GLN A 294 -19.14 -13.55 -20.07
N PHE A 295 -18.49 -12.52 -19.51
CA PHE A 295 -17.39 -11.81 -20.19
C PHE A 295 -15.99 -12.16 -19.70
N LEU A 296 -15.83 -13.10 -18.76
CA LEU A 296 -14.51 -13.49 -18.25
C LEU A 296 -13.67 -14.36 -19.21
N LEU A 297 -14.12 -14.66 -20.43
CA LEU A 297 -13.32 -15.46 -21.37
C LEU A 297 -13.56 -15.04 -22.82
N ASN A 298 -12.56 -14.39 -23.41
CA ASN A 298 -12.03 -14.79 -24.71
C ASN A 298 -10.66 -14.14 -24.96
N PRO A 299 -9.55 -14.82 -24.67
CA PRO A 299 -8.31 -14.59 -25.39
C PRO A 299 -8.40 -15.33 -26.74
N GLU A 300 -8.56 -14.59 -27.84
CA GLU A 300 -8.07 -15.03 -29.15
C GLU A 300 -6.82 -14.22 -29.52
#